data_AF-A0A2C6K1Y6-F1
#
_entry.id   AF-A0A2C6K1Y6-F1
#
_cell.length_a   1.000
_cell.length_b   1.000
_cell.length_c   1.000
_cell.angle_alpha   90.00
_cell.angle_beta   90.00
_cell.angle_gamma   90.00
#
_symmetry.space_group_name_H-M   'P 1'
#
loop_
_entity.id
_entity.type
_entity.pdbx_description
1 polymer ?
#
loop_
_entity_poly.entity_id
_entity_poly.type
_entity_poly.pdbx_seq_one_letter_code
_entity_poly.pdbx_strand_id
1 'polypeptide(L)'
;MPDCPYSFFLFSPFFREAALCYGAMGHVLLSLEDFVNAANNFQKALILTERCLGVDHPDTIDLHSGLGRALVHLPGVEYQERGLQHLHRSIWLLRLWTGDAGHPELPMLLVTGARCMLRLYGPAALPHLSYYLDTAVHVAESTKGIHTQLIAEVHSDVSQIYQVTLNYRKALEHCRMARQLLANDPCIEKERVKEIDERLICLTHQAVQAAKKKREGDAQRAQLLQRLRTVVTMKRNPNTSTSTSTTGMPSSSPSHRHRAYHSGSKKKPHPQSSQAAHTMTGEGEEREEGGAKAKSAGGGGVHNPPSSLVV
;
A
#
# COMPACT_ATOMS: atom_id res chain seq x y z
N MET A 1 -47.11 19.90 -23.63
CA MET A 1 -46.38 18.64 -23.91
C MET A 1 -47.13 17.53 -23.19
N PRO A 2 -47.46 16.41 -23.86
CA PRO A 2 -48.29 15.37 -23.25
C PRO A 2 -47.48 14.53 -22.25
N ASP A 3 -48.07 14.26 -21.09
CA ASP A 3 -47.46 13.41 -20.07
C ASP A 3 -47.37 11.95 -20.53
N CYS A 4 -46.19 11.36 -20.45
CA CYS A 4 -45.98 9.96 -20.79
C CYS A 4 -46.68 9.05 -19.76
N PRO A 5 -47.65 8.20 -20.16
CA PRO A 5 -48.44 7.38 -19.22
C PRO A 5 -47.62 6.29 -18.49
N TYR A 6 -46.35 6.09 -18.86
CA TYR A 6 -45.44 5.13 -18.25
C TYR A 6 -44.70 5.64 -17.01
N SER A 7 -44.70 6.96 -16.74
CA SER A 7 -44.02 7.53 -15.57
C SER A 7 -44.58 6.99 -14.25
N PHE A 8 -45.91 6.81 -14.19
CA PHE A 8 -46.60 6.32 -12.99
C PHE A 8 -46.31 4.84 -12.67
N PHE A 9 -45.88 4.04 -13.66
CA PHE A 9 -45.55 2.62 -13.45
C PHE A 9 -44.11 2.40 -12.96
N LEU A 10 -43.19 3.33 -13.24
CA LEU A 10 -41.79 3.24 -12.78
C LEU A 10 -41.62 3.49 -11.27
N PHE A 11 -42.59 4.18 -10.66
CA PHE A 11 -42.65 4.47 -9.21
C PHE A 11 -43.54 3.51 -8.42
N SER A 12 -43.92 2.36 -8.99
CA SER A 12 -44.67 1.35 -8.23
C SER A 12 -43.81 0.79 -7.09
N PRO A 13 -44.29 0.78 -5.82
CA PRO A 13 -43.51 0.34 -4.66
C PRO A 13 -42.97 -1.08 -4.84
N PHE A 14 -43.74 -1.93 -5.53
CA PHE A 14 -43.36 -3.31 -5.86
C PHE A 14 -41.96 -3.47 -6.46
N PHE A 15 -41.49 -2.52 -7.28
CA PHE A 15 -40.12 -2.58 -7.84
C PHE A 15 -39.05 -2.27 -6.78
N ARG A 16 -39.34 -1.38 -5.82
CA ARG A 16 -38.47 -1.10 -4.67
C ARG A 16 -38.41 -2.28 -3.71
N GLU A 17 -39.55 -2.89 -3.36
CA GLU A 17 -39.55 -4.10 -2.53
C GLU A 17 -38.82 -5.26 -3.21
N ALA A 18 -39.02 -5.47 -4.52
CA ALA A 18 -38.30 -6.47 -5.29
C ALA A 18 -36.78 -6.22 -5.29
N ALA A 19 -36.33 -4.97 -5.44
CA ALA A 19 -34.92 -4.61 -5.39
C ALA A 19 -34.28 -4.92 -4.03
N LEU A 20 -34.96 -4.57 -2.92
CA LEU A 20 -34.52 -4.88 -1.56
C LEU A 20 -34.42 -6.40 -1.33
N CYS A 21 -35.39 -7.17 -1.81
CA CYS A 21 -35.34 -8.64 -1.76
C CYS A 21 -34.14 -9.21 -2.53
N TYR A 22 -33.89 -8.75 -3.76
CA TYR A 22 -32.73 -9.20 -4.54
C TYR A 22 -31.39 -8.79 -3.89
N GLY A 23 -31.31 -7.59 -3.31
CA GLY A 23 -30.14 -7.13 -2.56
C GLY A 23 -29.87 -8.01 -1.34
N ALA A 24 -30.88 -8.23 -0.50
CA ALA A 24 -30.80 -9.11 0.68
C ALA A 24 -30.40 -10.55 0.30
N MET A 25 -30.98 -11.12 -0.77
CA MET A 25 -30.57 -12.41 -1.32
C MET A 25 -29.10 -12.40 -1.78
N GLY A 26 -28.65 -11.31 -2.41
CA GLY A 26 -27.24 -11.12 -2.78
C GLY A 26 -26.29 -11.15 -1.58
N HIS A 27 -26.64 -10.48 -0.48
CA HIS A 27 -25.84 -10.51 0.76
C HIS A 27 -25.81 -11.90 1.40
N VAL A 28 -26.95 -12.60 1.47
CA VAL A 28 -27.00 -13.99 1.98
C VAL A 28 -26.15 -14.93 1.12
N LEU A 29 -26.22 -14.82 -0.21
CA LEU A 29 -25.40 -15.62 -1.13
C LEU A 29 -23.91 -15.31 -1.00
N LEU A 30 -23.55 -14.06 -0.73
CA LEU A 30 -22.16 -13.66 -0.45
C LEU A 30 -21.64 -14.28 0.86
N SER A 31 -22.48 -14.38 1.90
CA SER A 31 -22.16 -15.12 3.14
C SER A 31 -22.11 -16.64 2.96
N LEU A 32 -22.76 -17.18 1.93
CA LEU A 32 -22.70 -18.60 1.53
C LEU A 32 -21.60 -18.90 0.50
N GLU A 33 -20.74 -17.91 0.18
CA GLU A 33 -19.66 -17.98 -0.82
C GLU A 33 -20.11 -18.30 -2.27
N ASP A 34 -21.41 -18.21 -2.57
CA ASP A 34 -21.94 -18.31 -3.95
C ASP A 34 -21.85 -16.96 -4.67
N PHE A 35 -20.63 -16.57 -5.02
CA PHE A 35 -20.34 -15.28 -5.62
C PHE A 35 -20.99 -15.08 -7.00
N VAL A 36 -21.26 -16.16 -7.74
CA VAL A 36 -21.89 -16.10 -9.08
C VAL A 36 -23.35 -15.71 -8.95
N ASN A 37 -24.11 -16.39 -8.09
CA ASN A 37 -25.51 -16.05 -7.87
C ASN A 37 -25.66 -14.76 -7.07
N ALA A 38 -24.72 -14.43 -6.18
CA ALA A 38 -24.67 -13.13 -5.51
C ALA A 38 -24.55 -11.99 -6.53
N ALA A 39 -23.56 -12.04 -7.43
CA ALA A 39 -23.36 -11.02 -8.47
C ALA A 39 -24.59 -10.86 -9.38
N ASN A 40 -25.22 -11.96 -9.81
CA ASN A 40 -26.44 -11.94 -10.60
C ASN A 40 -27.62 -11.27 -9.88
N ASN A 41 -27.79 -11.49 -8.58
CA ASN A 41 -28.88 -10.87 -7.80
C ASN A 41 -28.59 -9.40 -7.48
N PHE A 42 -27.35 -9.04 -7.14
CA PHE A 42 -26.96 -7.64 -6.99
C PHE A 42 -27.14 -6.85 -8.29
N GLN A 43 -26.79 -7.42 -9.45
CA GLN A 43 -27.00 -6.75 -10.74
C GLN A 43 -28.49 -6.51 -11.04
N LYS A 44 -29.38 -7.47 -10.70
CA LYS A 44 -30.84 -7.29 -10.83
C LYS A 44 -31.37 -6.21 -9.90
N ALA A 45 -30.95 -6.23 -8.62
CA ALA A 45 -31.33 -5.22 -7.64
C ALA A 45 -30.92 -3.82 -8.11
N LEU A 46 -29.68 -3.68 -8.61
CA LEU A 46 -29.11 -2.41 -9.04
C LEU A 46 -29.85 -1.80 -10.23
N ILE A 47 -30.24 -2.61 -11.23
CA ILE A 47 -31.06 -2.15 -12.36
C ILE A 47 -32.44 -1.64 -11.89
N LEU A 48 -32.96 -2.16 -10.79
CA LEU A 48 -34.22 -1.70 -10.20
C LEU A 48 -34.03 -0.43 -9.35
N THR A 49 -33.01 -0.37 -8.48
CA THR A 49 -32.76 0.83 -7.65
C THR A 49 -32.33 2.04 -8.47
N GLU A 50 -31.48 1.88 -9.49
CA GLU A 50 -31.09 2.98 -10.38
C GLU A 50 -32.31 3.60 -11.10
N ARG A 51 -33.34 2.81 -11.38
CA ARG A 51 -34.58 3.27 -12.04
C ARG A 51 -35.60 3.90 -11.09
N CYS A 52 -35.70 3.43 -9.86
CA CYS A 52 -36.70 3.90 -8.89
C CYS A 52 -36.18 5.00 -7.95
N LEU A 53 -34.90 4.95 -7.57
CA LEU A 53 -34.27 5.83 -6.57
C LEU A 53 -33.16 6.71 -7.16
N GLY A 54 -32.58 6.29 -8.29
CA GLY A 54 -31.47 6.98 -8.94
C GLY A 54 -30.09 6.41 -8.56
N VAL A 55 -29.07 7.01 -9.17
CA VAL A 55 -27.67 6.55 -9.08
C VAL A 55 -27.01 6.91 -7.74
N ASP A 56 -27.37 8.05 -7.16
CA ASP A 56 -26.70 8.62 -5.99
C ASP A 56 -27.36 8.23 -4.65
N HIS A 57 -28.38 7.37 -4.69
CA HIS A 57 -29.10 6.91 -3.49
C HIS A 57 -28.27 5.90 -2.68
N PRO A 58 -28.23 5.95 -1.33
CA PRO A 58 -27.46 5.02 -0.50
C PRO A 58 -27.71 3.55 -0.83
N ASP A 59 -28.97 3.10 -0.96
CA ASP A 59 -29.31 1.74 -1.40
C ASP A 59 -28.60 1.31 -2.71
N THR A 60 -28.38 2.23 -3.65
CA THR A 60 -27.64 1.96 -4.91
C THR A 60 -26.13 1.90 -4.69
N ILE A 61 -25.59 2.69 -3.75
CA ILE A 61 -24.18 2.65 -3.31
C ILE A 61 -23.86 1.29 -2.67
N ASP A 62 -24.74 0.82 -1.78
CA ASP A 62 -24.61 -0.46 -1.08
C ASP A 62 -24.66 -1.64 -2.06
N LEU A 63 -25.52 -1.57 -3.08
CA LEU A 63 -25.57 -2.57 -4.15
C LEU A 63 -24.33 -2.55 -5.06
N HIS A 64 -23.73 -1.39 -5.35
CA HIS A 64 -22.41 -1.32 -5.99
C HIS A 64 -21.31 -1.93 -5.12
N SER A 65 -21.36 -1.70 -3.79
CA SER A 65 -20.47 -2.28 -2.78
C SER A 65 -20.56 -3.81 -2.78
N GLY A 66 -21.77 -4.37 -2.69
CA GLY A 66 -22.04 -5.81 -2.72
C GLY A 66 -21.63 -6.47 -4.05
N LEU A 67 -21.98 -5.87 -5.19
CA LEU A 67 -21.60 -6.36 -6.51
C LEU A 67 -20.08 -6.35 -6.70
N GLY A 68 -19.41 -5.26 -6.31
CA GLY A 68 -17.96 -5.13 -6.36
C GLY A 68 -17.26 -6.20 -5.53
N ARG A 69 -17.72 -6.43 -4.30
CA ARG A 69 -17.22 -7.53 -3.44
C ARG A 69 -17.40 -8.90 -4.10
N ALA A 70 -18.61 -9.23 -4.57
CA ALA A 70 -18.88 -10.53 -5.21
C ALA A 70 -17.94 -10.77 -6.42
N LEU A 71 -17.82 -9.79 -7.32
CA LEU A 71 -17.00 -9.90 -8.53
C LEU A 71 -15.49 -10.09 -8.26
N VAL A 72 -14.96 -9.50 -7.19
CA VAL A 72 -13.53 -9.65 -6.81
C VAL A 72 -13.17 -11.05 -6.31
N HIS A 73 -14.16 -11.84 -5.89
CA HIS A 73 -13.98 -13.25 -5.52
C HIS A 73 -14.06 -14.21 -6.72
N LEU A 74 -14.62 -13.79 -7.87
CA LEU A 74 -14.61 -14.63 -9.07
C LEU A 74 -13.20 -14.75 -9.69
N PRO A 75 -12.86 -15.91 -10.28
CA PRO A 75 -11.66 -16.06 -11.08
C PRO A 75 -11.83 -15.40 -12.45
N GLY A 76 -10.88 -14.55 -12.84
CA GLY A 76 -10.82 -13.92 -14.16
C GLY A 76 -10.57 -12.41 -14.09
N VAL A 77 -9.68 -11.92 -14.95
CA VAL A 77 -9.27 -10.50 -14.98
C VAL A 77 -10.47 -9.58 -15.25
N GLU A 78 -11.33 -9.93 -16.22
CA GLU A 78 -12.52 -9.15 -16.57
C GLU A 78 -13.56 -9.00 -15.43
N TYR A 79 -13.66 -9.99 -14.55
CA TYR A 79 -14.52 -9.91 -13.36
C TYR A 79 -13.87 -9.03 -12.29
N GLN A 80 -12.56 -9.17 -12.09
CA GLN A 80 -11.81 -8.37 -11.13
C GLN A 80 -11.74 -6.88 -11.52
N GLU A 81 -11.54 -6.55 -12.80
CA GLU A 81 -11.56 -5.16 -13.28
C GLU A 81 -12.94 -4.51 -13.13
N ARG A 82 -14.03 -5.22 -13.51
CA ARG A 82 -15.40 -4.73 -13.28
C ARG A 82 -15.73 -4.61 -11.79
N GLY A 83 -15.29 -5.58 -10.98
CA GLY A 83 -15.42 -5.53 -9.52
C GLY A 83 -14.72 -4.31 -8.93
N LEU A 84 -13.49 -4.03 -9.37
CA LEU A 84 -12.72 -2.85 -8.95
C LEU A 84 -13.40 -1.54 -9.36
N GLN A 85 -13.97 -1.45 -10.57
CA GLN A 85 -14.74 -0.28 -11.02
C GLN A 85 -15.97 -0.03 -10.12
N HIS A 86 -16.73 -1.08 -9.78
CA HIS A 86 -17.85 -0.96 -8.85
C HIS A 86 -17.41 -0.59 -7.43
N LEU A 87 -16.31 -1.15 -6.94
CA LEU A 87 -15.72 -0.77 -5.64
C LEU A 87 -15.29 0.71 -5.64
N HIS A 88 -14.55 1.18 -6.64
CA HIS A 88 -14.16 2.59 -6.75
C HIS A 88 -15.37 3.53 -6.82
N ARG A 89 -16.41 3.16 -7.58
CA ARG A 89 -17.67 3.92 -7.66
C ARG A 89 -18.39 3.97 -6.31
N SER A 90 -18.52 2.84 -5.61
CA SER A 90 -19.11 2.83 -4.25
C SER A 90 -18.27 3.64 -3.25
N ILE A 91 -16.95 3.54 -3.27
CA ILE A 91 -16.05 4.32 -2.39
C ILE A 91 -16.21 5.82 -2.63
N TRP A 92 -16.31 6.25 -3.89
CA TRP A 92 -16.48 7.65 -4.25
C TRP A 92 -17.87 8.18 -3.86
N LEU A 93 -18.95 7.49 -4.24
CA LEU A 93 -20.32 7.87 -3.89
C LEU A 93 -20.54 7.87 -2.38
N LEU A 94 -20.01 6.87 -1.66
CA LEU A 94 -20.14 6.78 -0.20
C LEU A 94 -19.46 7.98 0.47
N ARG A 95 -18.23 8.33 0.06
CA ARG A 95 -17.54 9.54 0.56
C ARG A 95 -18.30 10.83 0.26
N LEU A 96 -18.94 10.93 -0.91
CA LEU A 96 -19.76 12.07 -1.28
C LEU A 96 -21.03 12.17 -0.40
N TRP A 97 -21.67 11.04 -0.10
CA TRP A 97 -22.88 10.97 0.70
C TRP A 97 -22.61 11.21 2.21
N THR A 98 -21.52 10.68 2.73
CA THR A 98 -21.19 10.75 4.17
C THR A 98 -20.42 12.03 4.53
N GLY A 99 -19.75 12.65 3.56
CA GLY A 99 -18.88 13.81 3.79
C GLY A 99 -17.74 13.47 4.75
N ASP A 100 -17.50 14.37 5.72
CA ASP A 100 -16.48 14.20 6.76
C ASP A 100 -16.86 13.16 7.83
N ALA A 101 -18.13 12.74 7.90
CA ALA A 101 -18.53 11.63 8.76
C ALA A 101 -18.09 10.31 8.10
N GLY A 102 -17.20 9.56 8.74
CA GLY A 102 -16.81 8.25 8.22
C GLY A 102 -17.95 7.22 8.32
N HIS A 103 -18.02 6.30 7.35
CA HIS A 103 -19.00 5.21 7.33
C HIS A 103 -18.35 3.86 7.67
N PRO A 104 -19.00 2.96 8.44
CA PRO A 104 -18.42 1.70 8.86
C PRO A 104 -18.02 0.75 7.72
N GLU A 105 -18.69 0.79 6.57
CA GLU A 105 -18.28 -0.03 5.43
C GLU A 105 -17.05 0.50 4.67
N LEU A 106 -16.77 1.81 4.76
CA LEU A 106 -15.73 2.45 3.94
C LEU A 106 -14.32 1.84 4.14
N PRO A 107 -13.86 1.53 5.36
CA PRO A 107 -12.60 0.80 5.57
C PRO A 107 -12.56 -0.56 4.87
N MET A 108 -13.65 -1.34 4.94
CA MET A 108 -13.73 -2.68 4.35
C MET A 108 -13.72 -2.63 2.82
N LEU A 109 -14.38 -1.62 2.22
CA LEU A 109 -14.35 -1.39 0.78
C LEU A 109 -12.96 -0.97 0.30
N LEU A 110 -12.28 -0.06 1.00
CA LEU A 110 -10.90 0.36 0.70
C LEU A 110 -9.92 -0.81 0.76
N VAL A 111 -10.02 -1.65 1.80
CA VAL A 111 -9.22 -2.87 1.97
C VAL A 111 -9.51 -3.91 0.88
N THR A 112 -10.78 -4.10 0.50
CA THR A 112 -11.16 -5.03 -0.58
C THR A 112 -10.66 -4.55 -1.94
N GLY A 113 -10.78 -3.24 -2.23
CA GLY A 113 -10.22 -2.61 -3.43
C GLY A 113 -8.69 -2.74 -3.49
N ALA A 114 -8.00 -2.45 -2.39
CA ALA A 114 -6.56 -2.65 -2.23
C ALA A 114 -6.11 -4.10 -2.53
N ARG A 115 -6.85 -5.09 -1.99
CA ARG A 115 -6.63 -6.52 -2.25
C ARG A 115 -6.87 -6.89 -3.71
N CYS A 116 -7.87 -6.30 -4.37
CA CYS A 116 -8.13 -6.49 -5.80
C CYS A 116 -7.04 -5.88 -6.68
N MET A 117 -6.64 -4.63 -6.45
CA MET A 117 -5.56 -3.96 -7.19
C MET A 117 -4.25 -4.74 -7.12
N LEU A 118 -3.93 -5.33 -5.96
CA LEU A 118 -2.74 -6.16 -5.78
C LEU A 118 -2.81 -7.49 -6.57
N ARG A 119 -4.01 -8.06 -6.78
CA ARG A 119 -4.22 -9.25 -7.64
C ARG A 119 -4.08 -8.91 -9.13
N LEU A 120 -4.64 -7.77 -9.56
CA LEU A 120 -4.63 -7.32 -10.96
C LEU A 120 -3.26 -6.82 -11.43
N TYR A 121 -2.68 -5.88 -10.69
CA TYR A 121 -1.49 -5.12 -11.12
C TYR A 121 -0.20 -5.54 -10.39
N GLY A 122 -0.29 -6.42 -9.38
CA GLY A 122 0.86 -6.90 -8.63
C GLY A 122 1.68 -5.75 -8.01
N PRO A 123 3.02 -5.73 -8.20
CA PRO A 123 3.88 -4.72 -7.59
C PRO A 123 3.68 -3.31 -8.15
N ALA A 124 3.00 -3.13 -9.30
CA ALA A 124 2.71 -1.80 -9.84
C ALA A 124 1.69 -1.02 -8.99
N ALA A 125 0.85 -1.71 -8.21
CA ALA A 125 -0.14 -1.09 -7.32
C ALA A 125 0.45 -0.47 -6.05
N LEU A 126 1.71 -0.76 -5.69
CA LEU A 126 2.33 -0.37 -4.41
C LEU A 126 2.17 1.11 -3.98
N PRO A 127 2.33 2.14 -4.83
CA PRO A 127 2.17 3.54 -4.39
C PRO A 127 0.70 3.90 -4.07
N HIS A 128 -0.25 3.39 -4.84
CA HIS A 128 -1.69 3.55 -4.58
C HIS A 128 -2.10 2.78 -3.32
N LEU A 129 -1.48 1.61 -3.10
CA LEU A 129 -1.81 0.71 -1.99
C LEU A 129 -1.61 1.36 -0.63
N SER A 130 -0.52 2.09 -0.39
CA SER A 130 -0.31 2.81 0.88
C SER A 130 -1.45 3.79 1.17
N TYR A 131 -1.88 4.58 0.18
CA TYR A 131 -2.97 5.54 0.36
C TYR A 131 -4.29 4.85 0.74
N TYR A 132 -4.64 3.74 0.08
CA TYR A 132 -5.85 2.98 0.40
C TYR A 132 -5.82 2.36 1.80
N LEU A 133 -4.67 1.80 2.23
CA LEU A 133 -4.55 1.17 3.55
C LEU A 133 -4.50 2.21 4.68
N ASP A 134 -3.72 3.28 4.51
CA ASP A 134 -3.57 4.33 5.52
C ASP A 134 -4.90 5.10 5.68
N THR A 135 -5.65 5.35 4.60
CA THR A 135 -7.02 5.91 4.70
C THR A 135 -8.04 4.94 5.29
N ALA A 136 -7.96 3.64 5.02
CA ALA A 136 -8.85 2.65 5.65
C ALA A 136 -8.69 2.61 7.17
N VAL A 137 -7.45 2.59 7.66
CA VAL A 137 -7.15 2.63 9.10
C VAL A 137 -7.63 3.95 9.71
N HIS A 138 -7.33 5.09 9.08
CA HIS A 138 -7.75 6.39 9.59
C HIS A 138 -9.27 6.53 9.70
N VAL A 139 -10.03 6.03 8.70
CA VAL A 139 -11.51 6.02 8.78
C VAL A 139 -11.98 5.08 9.90
N ALA A 140 -11.42 3.88 10.02
CA ALA A 140 -11.80 2.92 11.08
C ALA A 140 -11.55 3.44 12.50
N GLU A 141 -10.51 4.26 12.72
CA GLU A 141 -10.19 4.86 14.02
C GLU A 141 -11.01 6.13 14.32
N SER A 142 -11.33 6.93 13.30
CA SER A 142 -12.06 8.22 13.47
C SER A 142 -13.57 8.06 13.63
N THR A 143 -14.13 6.93 13.18
CA THR A 143 -15.56 6.62 13.20
C THR A 143 -16.04 6.18 14.57
N LYS A 144 -16.75 7.07 15.25
CA LYS A 144 -17.32 6.80 16.57
C LYS A 144 -18.46 5.78 16.46
N GLY A 145 -18.41 4.75 17.31
CA GLY A 145 -19.46 3.73 17.43
C GLY A 145 -19.25 2.48 16.60
N ILE A 146 -18.15 2.35 15.85
CA ILE A 146 -17.78 1.08 15.22
C ILE A 146 -17.47 0.02 16.29
N HIS A 147 -17.97 -1.20 16.08
CA HIS A 147 -17.55 -2.36 16.87
C HIS A 147 -16.05 -2.59 16.71
N THR A 148 -15.34 -2.64 17.84
CA THR A 148 -13.89 -2.88 17.92
C THR A 148 -13.43 -4.12 17.14
N GLN A 149 -14.28 -5.15 17.03
CA GLN A 149 -14.11 -6.32 16.16
C GLN A 149 -13.84 -5.92 14.70
N LEU A 150 -14.61 -4.99 14.11
CA LEU A 150 -14.44 -4.55 12.73
C LEU A 150 -13.13 -3.76 12.54
N ILE A 151 -12.72 -2.98 13.55
CA ILE A 151 -11.41 -2.30 13.53
C ILE A 151 -10.26 -3.33 13.57
N ALA A 152 -10.40 -4.39 14.37
CA ALA A 152 -9.43 -5.50 14.40
C ALA A 152 -9.40 -6.30 13.08
N GLU A 153 -10.55 -6.52 12.43
CA GLU A 153 -10.63 -7.12 11.10
C GLU A 153 -9.92 -6.28 10.04
N VAL A 154 -10.16 -4.97 9.99
CA VAL A 154 -9.45 -4.04 9.10
C VAL A 154 -7.93 -4.15 9.30
N HIS A 155 -7.43 -4.12 10.54
CA HIS A 155 -6.00 -4.30 10.81
C HIS A 155 -5.47 -5.70 10.42
N SER A 156 -6.26 -6.76 10.60
CA SER A 156 -5.91 -8.12 10.18
C SER A 156 -5.77 -8.24 8.66
N ASP A 157 -6.69 -7.63 7.91
CA ASP A 157 -6.66 -7.61 6.45
C ASP A 157 -5.55 -6.70 5.88
N VAL A 158 -5.30 -5.54 6.51
CA VAL A 158 -4.15 -4.67 6.20
C VAL A 158 -2.84 -5.43 6.44
N SER A 159 -2.74 -6.18 7.53
CA SER A 159 -1.62 -7.10 7.81
C SER A 159 -1.45 -8.15 6.72
N GLN A 160 -2.54 -8.77 6.24
CA GLN A 160 -2.50 -9.72 5.12
C GLN A 160 -1.98 -9.10 3.82
N ILE A 161 -2.37 -7.85 3.54
CA ILE A 161 -1.90 -7.13 2.35
C ILE A 161 -0.41 -6.78 2.46
N TYR A 162 0.06 -6.38 3.65
CA TYR A 162 1.49 -6.16 3.90
C TYR A 162 2.32 -7.46 3.91
N GLN A 163 1.71 -8.59 4.27
CA GLN A 163 2.32 -9.93 4.16
C GLN A 163 2.57 -10.30 2.68
N VAL A 164 1.58 -10.10 1.80
CA VAL A 164 1.71 -10.38 0.35
C VAL A 164 2.72 -9.44 -0.32
N THR A 165 2.78 -8.17 0.09
CA THR A 165 3.80 -7.21 -0.39
C THR A 165 5.18 -7.36 0.28
N LEU A 166 5.38 -8.40 1.09
CA LEU A 166 6.63 -8.75 1.79
C LEU A 166 7.13 -7.68 2.79
N ASN A 167 6.29 -6.72 3.17
CA ASN A 167 6.63 -5.69 4.16
C ASN A 167 6.28 -6.15 5.58
N TYR A 168 7.00 -7.18 6.04
CA TYR A 168 6.75 -7.86 7.31
C TYR A 168 6.77 -6.95 8.56
N ARG A 169 7.40 -5.76 8.50
CA ARG A 169 7.39 -4.80 9.63
C ARG A 169 5.98 -4.25 9.86
N LYS A 170 5.41 -3.59 8.84
CA LYS A 170 4.04 -3.07 8.89
C LYS A 170 3.01 -4.19 9.13
N ALA A 171 3.21 -5.37 8.55
CA ALA A 171 2.34 -6.52 8.80
C ALA A 171 2.30 -6.91 10.29
N LEU A 172 3.46 -7.01 10.95
CA LEU A 172 3.55 -7.31 12.38
C LEU A 172 3.02 -6.18 13.27
N GLU A 173 3.18 -4.92 12.87
CA GLU A 173 2.61 -3.76 13.57
C GLU A 173 1.07 -3.84 13.59
N HIS A 174 0.41 -3.92 12.43
CA HIS A 174 -1.05 -4.02 12.37
C HIS A 174 -1.60 -5.32 12.99
N CYS A 175 -0.90 -6.46 12.85
CA CYS A 175 -1.30 -7.71 13.49
C CYS A 175 -1.27 -7.62 15.03
N ARG A 176 -0.30 -6.88 15.60
CA ARG A 176 -0.26 -6.59 17.05
C ARG A 176 -1.37 -5.64 17.48
N MET A 177 -1.67 -4.60 16.69
CA MET A 177 -2.80 -3.69 16.99
C MET A 177 -4.13 -4.46 17.00
N ALA A 178 -4.38 -5.32 16.01
CA ALA A 178 -5.56 -6.19 15.99
C ALA A 178 -5.65 -7.07 17.25
N ARG A 179 -4.55 -7.71 17.67
CA ARG A 179 -4.49 -8.49 18.92
C ARG A 179 -4.81 -7.63 20.15
N GLN A 180 -4.27 -6.41 20.23
CA GLN A 180 -4.49 -5.50 21.37
C GLN A 180 -5.95 -5.08 21.48
N LEU A 181 -6.59 -4.73 20.35
CA LEU A 181 -8.01 -4.44 20.30
C LEU A 181 -8.83 -5.63 20.81
N LEU A 182 -8.63 -6.83 20.23
CA LEU A 182 -9.38 -8.02 20.65
C LEU A 182 -9.16 -8.40 22.13
N ALA A 183 -7.98 -8.12 22.69
CA ALA A 183 -7.66 -8.43 24.08
C ALA A 183 -8.29 -7.46 25.09
N ASN A 184 -8.65 -6.25 24.67
CA ASN A 184 -9.30 -5.26 25.52
C ASN A 184 -10.81 -5.49 25.65
N ASP A 185 -11.42 -6.24 24.73
CA ASP A 185 -12.86 -6.45 24.67
C ASP A 185 -13.29 -7.76 25.36
N PRO A 186 -14.05 -7.69 26.47
CA PRO A 186 -14.42 -8.89 27.24
C PRO A 186 -15.46 -9.78 26.56
N CYS A 187 -16.13 -9.29 25.50
CA CYS A 187 -17.20 -9.99 24.79
C CYS A 187 -16.69 -10.91 23.67
N ILE A 188 -15.38 -11.00 23.44
CA ILE A 188 -14.82 -11.62 22.24
C ILE A 188 -14.52 -13.10 22.44
N GLU A 189 -14.82 -13.88 21.40
CA GLU A 189 -14.51 -15.30 21.32
C GLU A 189 -13.00 -15.54 21.47
N LYS A 190 -12.64 -16.39 22.43
CA LYS A 190 -11.25 -16.79 22.67
C LYS A 190 -10.60 -17.46 21.46
N GLU A 191 -11.39 -17.89 20.48
CA GLU A 191 -10.93 -18.49 19.23
C GLU A 191 -10.33 -17.44 18.29
N ARG A 192 -10.98 -16.28 18.11
CA ARG A 192 -10.44 -15.16 17.32
C ARG A 192 -9.09 -14.65 17.83
N VAL A 193 -8.90 -14.63 19.15
CA VAL A 193 -7.61 -14.26 19.75
C VAL A 193 -6.53 -15.30 19.43
N LYS A 194 -6.86 -16.60 19.41
CA LYS A 194 -5.92 -17.67 19.00
C LYS A 194 -5.57 -17.56 17.51
N GLU A 195 -6.55 -17.30 16.64
CA GLU A 195 -6.31 -17.11 15.20
C GLU A 195 -5.27 -16.00 14.94
N ILE A 196 -5.39 -14.86 15.63
CA ILE A 196 -4.42 -13.77 15.51
C ILE A 196 -3.05 -14.15 16.11
N ASP A 197 -3.03 -14.90 17.21
CA ASP A 197 -1.77 -15.35 17.84
C ASP A 197 -0.99 -16.35 16.97
N GLU A 198 -1.68 -17.32 16.38
CA GLU A 198 -1.12 -18.25 15.39
C GLU A 198 -0.63 -17.51 14.15
N ARG A 199 -1.39 -16.50 13.70
CA ARG A 199 -0.99 -15.63 12.58
C ARG A 199 0.25 -14.81 12.89
N LEU A 200 0.39 -14.29 14.11
CA LEU A 200 1.57 -13.57 14.58
C LEU A 200 2.82 -14.48 14.58
N ILE A 201 2.68 -15.73 15.05
CA ILE A 201 3.76 -16.73 15.01
C ILE A 201 4.15 -17.03 13.56
N CYS A 202 3.18 -17.27 12.67
CA CYS A 202 3.43 -17.46 11.24
C CYS A 202 4.17 -16.27 10.59
N LEU A 203 3.73 -15.03 10.86
CA LEU A 203 4.33 -13.81 10.32
C LEU A 203 5.76 -13.60 10.83
N THR A 204 6.02 -13.81 12.12
CA THR A 204 7.38 -13.68 12.68
C THR A 204 8.34 -14.71 12.10
N HIS A 205 7.89 -15.97 11.94
CA HIS A 205 8.69 -17.01 11.29
C HIS A 205 9.00 -16.66 9.82
N GLN A 206 8.01 -16.22 9.05
CA GLN A 206 8.20 -15.77 7.66
C GLN A 206 9.16 -14.57 7.58
N ALA A 207 9.04 -13.59 8.48
CA ALA A 207 9.94 -12.43 8.55
C ALA A 207 11.39 -12.83 8.82
N VAL A 208 11.62 -13.77 9.74
CA VAL A 208 12.96 -14.31 10.06
C VAL A 208 13.54 -15.07 8.87
N GLN A 209 12.74 -15.91 8.19
CA GLN A 209 13.17 -16.60 6.98
C GLN A 209 13.54 -15.63 5.84
N ALA A 210 12.73 -14.59 5.61
CA ALA A 210 13.00 -13.56 4.61
C ALA A 210 14.29 -12.79 4.94
N ALA A 211 14.49 -12.42 6.21
CA ALA A 211 15.71 -11.77 6.66
C ALA A 211 16.96 -12.66 6.52
N LYS A 212 16.84 -13.97 6.79
CA LYS A 212 17.91 -14.95 6.59
C LYS A 212 18.30 -15.06 5.11
N LYS A 213 17.33 -15.29 4.22
CA LYS A 213 17.54 -15.33 2.76
C LYS A 213 18.20 -14.05 2.23
N LYS A 214 17.79 -12.88 2.74
CA LYS A 214 18.41 -11.59 2.37
C LYS A 214 19.87 -11.52 2.81
N ARG A 215 20.19 -11.88 4.05
CA ARG A 215 21.57 -11.93 4.57
C ARG A 215 22.46 -12.89 3.77
N GLU A 216 21.94 -14.06 3.40
CA GLU A 216 22.65 -15.04 2.57
C GLU A 216 22.95 -14.48 1.17
N GLY A 217 21.96 -13.87 0.52
CA GLY A 217 22.14 -13.21 -0.78
C GLY A 217 23.13 -12.03 -0.74
N ASP A 218 23.07 -11.21 0.31
CA ASP A 218 23.99 -10.07 0.49
C ASP A 218 25.41 -10.55 0.80
N ALA A 219 25.59 -11.65 1.54
CA ALA A 219 26.88 -12.30 1.74
C ALA A 219 27.47 -12.89 0.44
N GLN A 220 26.65 -13.56 -0.38
CA GLN A 220 27.07 -14.06 -1.69
C GLN A 220 27.49 -12.92 -2.63
N ARG A 221 26.72 -11.81 -2.66
CA ARG A 221 27.07 -10.59 -3.41
C ARG A 221 28.38 -9.99 -2.93
N ALA A 222 28.59 -9.90 -1.62
CA ALA A 222 29.85 -9.39 -1.05
C ALA A 222 31.06 -10.26 -1.44
N GLN A 223 30.92 -11.59 -1.40
CA GLN A 223 31.98 -12.52 -1.85
C GLN A 223 32.29 -12.37 -3.35
N LEU A 224 31.26 -12.22 -4.20
CA LEU A 224 31.45 -11.97 -5.63
C LEU A 224 32.16 -10.64 -5.88
N LEU A 225 31.75 -9.55 -5.21
CA LEU A 225 32.42 -8.25 -5.29
C LEU A 225 33.88 -8.31 -4.80
N GLN A 226 34.17 -9.10 -3.78
CA GLN A 226 35.53 -9.31 -3.29
C GLN A 226 36.40 -10.06 -4.33
N ARG A 227 35.86 -11.12 -4.96
CA ARG A 227 36.55 -11.83 -6.07
C ARG A 227 36.76 -10.96 -7.30
N LEU A 228 35.77 -10.15 -7.68
CA LEU A 228 35.92 -9.19 -8.78
C LEU A 228 36.98 -8.13 -8.46
N ARG A 229 37.00 -7.62 -7.22
CA ARG A 229 38.05 -6.69 -6.77
C ARG A 229 39.44 -7.31 -6.86
N THR A 230 39.65 -8.54 -6.40
CA THR A 230 40.98 -9.18 -6.48
C THR A 230 41.44 -9.40 -7.93
N VAL A 231 40.55 -9.85 -8.82
CA VAL A 231 40.85 -10.00 -10.25
C VAL A 231 41.19 -8.65 -10.90
N VAL A 232 40.44 -7.59 -10.61
CA VAL A 232 40.73 -6.23 -11.13
C VAL A 232 42.07 -5.71 -10.59
N THR A 233 42.40 -5.95 -9.32
CA THR A 233 43.73 -5.55 -8.79
C THR A 233 44.88 -6.31 -9.42
N MET A 234 44.72 -7.63 -9.68
CA MET A 234 45.75 -8.43 -10.36
C MET A 234 45.96 -7.95 -11.81
N LYS A 235 44.86 -7.64 -12.53
CA LYS A 235 44.94 -7.11 -13.90
C LYS A 235 45.52 -5.70 -13.98
N ARG A 236 45.40 -4.89 -12.91
CA ARG A 236 45.92 -3.52 -12.84
C ARG A 236 47.42 -3.46 -12.48
N ASN A 237 47.94 -4.48 -11.78
CA ASN A 237 49.36 -4.63 -11.45
C ASN A 237 49.92 -5.97 -12.01
N PRO A 238 50.22 -6.07 -13.31
CA PRO A 238 50.73 -7.30 -13.91
C PRO A 238 52.15 -7.71 -13.46
N ASN A 239 52.92 -6.81 -12.82
CA ASN A 239 54.35 -6.98 -12.59
C ASN A 239 54.74 -7.42 -11.15
N THR A 240 53.86 -8.11 -10.40
CA THR A 240 54.13 -8.50 -9.00
C THR A 240 54.11 -10.00 -8.73
N SER A 241 54.34 -10.86 -9.74
CA SER A 241 54.34 -12.33 -9.57
C SER A 241 55.49 -13.06 -10.29
N THR A 242 56.73 -12.56 -10.17
CA THR A 242 57.96 -13.34 -10.43
C THR A 242 59.15 -12.78 -9.65
N SER A 243 59.27 -13.12 -8.37
CA SER A 243 60.53 -12.99 -7.63
C SER A 243 60.61 -13.96 -6.45
N THR A 244 60.70 -15.26 -6.74
CA THR A 244 61.30 -16.21 -5.80
C THR A 244 62.80 -15.95 -5.77
N SER A 245 63.27 -15.11 -4.84
CA SER A 245 64.70 -14.90 -4.59
C SER A 245 65.14 -15.66 -3.34
N THR A 246 65.94 -16.70 -3.54
CA THR A 246 66.64 -17.43 -2.49
C THR A 246 67.68 -16.55 -1.79
N THR A 247 67.93 -16.85 -0.50
CA THR A 247 69.16 -16.56 0.26
C THR A 247 69.67 -15.10 0.33
N GLY A 248 69.60 -14.50 1.51
CA GLY A 248 70.31 -13.26 1.86
C GLY A 248 70.14 -12.86 3.32
N MET A 249 71.12 -13.17 4.18
CA MET A 249 71.20 -12.67 5.55
C MET A 249 71.42 -11.14 5.58
N PRO A 250 70.92 -10.43 6.60
CA PRO A 250 71.46 -9.14 7.00
C PRO A 250 72.04 -9.18 8.42
N SER A 251 73.36 -9.00 8.53
CA SER A 251 74.05 -8.76 9.80
C SER A 251 74.30 -7.27 10.05
N SER A 252 74.18 -6.85 11.31
CA SER A 252 74.79 -5.66 11.95
C SER A 252 74.53 -4.25 11.37
N SER A 253 73.88 -3.43 12.21
CA SER A 253 73.88 -1.95 12.30
C SER A 253 75.29 -1.39 12.69
N PRO A 254 75.58 -0.06 12.97
CA PRO A 254 74.70 0.97 13.58
C PRO A 254 74.93 2.48 13.22
N SER A 255 74.27 3.37 13.99
CA SER A 255 74.45 4.84 14.13
C SER A 255 73.90 5.71 12.97
N HIS A 256 73.34 6.91 13.13
CA HIS A 256 72.96 7.78 14.28
C HIS A 256 71.87 8.79 13.75
N ARG A 257 71.13 9.66 14.48
CA ARG A 257 71.08 10.13 15.89
C ARG A 257 69.63 10.65 16.19
N HIS A 258 69.38 11.25 17.36
CA HIS A 258 68.07 11.80 17.79
C HIS A 258 67.75 13.21 17.25
N ARG A 259 66.45 13.59 17.17
CA ARG A 259 65.82 14.66 17.98
C ARG A 259 64.28 14.76 17.81
N ALA A 260 63.52 14.60 18.90
CA ALA A 260 62.16 15.15 19.04
C ALA A 260 61.80 15.26 20.54
N TYR A 261 61.47 16.46 21.01
CA TYR A 261 60.96 16.73 22.37
C TYR A 261 59.65 17.55 22.27
N HIS A 262 58.85 17.52 23.33
CA HIS A 262 57.44 17.94 23.35
C HIS A 262 57.14 19.44 23.19
N SER A 263 55.96 19.74 22.63
CA SER A 263 54.93 20.65 23.20
C SER A 263 53.65 20.54 22.33
N GLY A 264 52.43 20.82 22.78
CA GLY A 264 51.95 21.22 24.09
C GLY A 264 50.41 21.14 24.20
N SER A 265 49.92 21.24 25.43
CA SER A 265 48.53 21.17 25.91
C SER A 265 47.41 21.79 25.04
N LYS A 266 46.26 21.10 24.94
CA LYS A 266 44.96 21.73 24.57
C LYS A 266 44.07 21.90 25.81
N LYS A 267 43.58 23.12 26.05
CA LYS A 267 42.50 23.45 27.00
C LYS A 267 41.21 23.80 26.25
N LYS A 268 40.09 23.81 26.98
CA LYS A 268 38.69 23.91 26.53
C LYS A 268 38.34 25.24 25.83
N PRO A 269 37.29 25.28 24.98
CA PRO A 269 36.70 26.52 24.47
C PRO A 269 35.63 27.10 25.42
N HIS A 270 35.45 28.43 25.34
CA HIS A 270 34.28 29.18 25.84
C HIS A 270 33.63 29.90 24.64
N PRO A 271 32.30 30.03 24.57
CA PRO A 271 31.63 30.88 23.59
C PRO A 271 31.11 32.19 24.21
N GLN A 272 31.19 33.30 23.46
CA GLN A 272 30.36 34.49 23.68
C GLN A 272 30.05 35.14 22.32
N SER A 273 28.80 35.65 22.20
CA SER A 273 28.33 36.82 21.40
C SER A 273 28.96 37.13 20.04
N SER A 274 28.23 37.48 18.97
CA SER A 274 26.84 37.94 18.87
C SER A 274 26.49 38.21 17.41
N GLN A 275 25.24 38.04 16.99
CA GLN A 275 24.52 39.04 16.17
C GLN A 275 23.02 38.73 16.06
N ALA A 276 22.22 39.74 16.45
CA ALA A 276 20.83 39.96 16.05
C ALA A 276 20.81 40.63 14.65
N ALA A 277 19.71 40.84 13.92
CA ALA A 277 18.37 40.24 13.83
C ALA A 277 17.63 40.96 12.66
N HIS A 278 16.50 40.42 12.16
CA HIS A 278 15.55 41.08 11.23
C HIS A 278 16.13 41.48 9.83
N THR A 279 15.38 41.75 8.75
CA THR A 279 13.93 41.86 8.42
C THR A 279 13.78 41.52 6.91
N MET A 280 12.77 40.75 6.46
CA MET A 280 11.58 41.18 5.67
C MET A 280 11.75 41.94 4.32
N THR A 281 10.92 41.52 3.35
CA THR A 281 10.26 42.26 2.22
C THR A 281 11.01 42.72 0.94
N GLY A 282 10.26 42.73 -0.18
CA GLY A 282 10.59 43.27 -1.53
C GLY A 282 10.99 42.17 -2.54
N GLU A 283 10.22 41.75 -3.56
CA GLU A 283 9.55 42.42 -4.72
C GLU A 283 10.47 42.75 -5.92
N GLY A 284 9.93 42.59 -7.14
CA GLY A 284 10.60 42.74 -8.45
C GLY A 284 10.83 41.37 -9.16
N GLU A 285 10.04 40.91 -10.14
CA GLU A 285 9.68 41.42 -11.49
C GLU A 285 10.60 40.92 -12.64
N GLU A 286 10.02 40.93 -13.85
CA GLU A 286 10.61 40.59 -15.18
C GLU A 286 10.90 39.09 -15.44
N ARG A 287 10.10 38.38 -16.27
CA ARG A 287 9.98 38.42 -17.74
C ARG A 287 11.31 38.27 -18.49
N GLU A 288 11.47 37.13 -19.18
CA GLU A 288 11.71 37.18 -20.63
C GLU A 288 11.27 35.88 -21.35
N GLU A 289 10.96 36.00 -22.63
CA GLU A 289 10.52 34.91 -23.52
C GLU A 289 11.72 34.16 -24.12
N GLY A 290 11.52 32.90 -24.55
CA GLY A 290 12.63 32.11 -25.10
C GLY A 290 12.20 30.80 -25.77
N GLY A 291 11.29 30.88 -26.75
CA GLY A 291 10.84 29.69 -27.48
C GLY A 291 11.91 29.10 -28.40
N ALA A 292 12.18 27.80 -28.29
CA ALA A 292 12.95 27.04 -29.28
C ALA A 292 12.15 25.82 -29.76
N LYS A 293 12.06 25.67 -31.08
CA LYS A 293 11.11 24.81 -31.78
C LYS A 293 11.76 23.48 -32.20
N ALA A 294 10.94 22.43 -32.15
CA ALA A 294 10.75 21.44 -33.21
C ALA A 294 11.55 20.12 -33.24
N LYS A 295 10.78 19.09 -33.66
CA LYS A 295 11.14 17.84 -34.36
C LYS A 295 11.88 16.76 -33.55
N SER A 296 11.58 15.47 -33.64
CA SER A 296 10.44 14.63 -34.09
C SER A 296 11.03 13.25 -34.42
N ALA A 297 10.21 12.20 -34.31
CA ALA A 297 10.33 10.86 -34.91
C ALA A 297 10.83 9.73 -33.98
N GLY A 298 10.27 8.54 -34.21
CA GLY A 298 10.61 7.28 -33.52
C GLY A 298 9.44 6.72 -32.72
N GLY A 299 8.56 5.97 -33.37
CA GLY A 299 7.44 5.30 -32.71
C GLY A 299 7.85 4.05 -31.94
N GLY A 300 7.13 3.76 -30.86
CA GLY A 300 7.18 2.52 -30.11
C GLY A 300 5.90 2.39 -29.30
N GLY A 301 5.00 1.50 -29.73
CA GLY A 301 3.67 1.39 -29.12
C GLY A 301 3.74 0.89 -27.69
N VAL A 302 3.45 1.76 -26.72
CA VAL A 302 3.17 1.39 -25.34
C VAL A 302 1.67 1.53 -25.13
N HIS A 303 1.02 0.44 -24.74
CA HIS A 303 -0.35 0.49 -24.24
C HIS A 303 -0.38 1.31 -22.95
N ASN A 304 -0.81 2.56 -23.04
CA ASN A 304 -1.17 3.34 -21.87
C ASN A 304 -2.41 2.70 -21.22
N PRO A 305 -2.42 2.46 -19.89
CA PRO A 305 -3.65 2.11 -19.19
C PRO A 305 -4.65 3.28 -19.27
N PRO A 306 -5.96 3.03 -19.18
CA PRO A 306 -6.97 4.08 -19.32
C PRO A 306 -6.83 5.15 -18.24
N SER A 307 -7.04 6.39 -18.65
CA SER A 307 -6.99 7.60 -17.82
C SER A 307 -8.23 7.74 -16.91
N SER A 308 -8.50 6.70 -16.11
CA SER A 308 -9.57 6.62 -15.11
C SER A 308 -9.02 6.49 -13.68
N LEU A 309 -7.72 6.77 -13.49
CA LEU A 309 -6.99 6.70 -12.22
C LEU A 309 -6.71 8.08 -11.60
N VAL A 310 -7.37 9.13 -12.10
CA VAL A 310 -7.36 10.47 -11.47
C VAL A 310 -8.63 10.59 -10.63
N VAL A 311 -8.44 10.48 -9.31
CA VAL A 311 -9.33 10.98 -8.26
C VAL A 311 -8.60 12.11 -7.56
#